data_AF-A0A968EAS4-F1
#
_entry.id   AF-A0A968EAS4-F1
#
_cell.length_a   1.000
_cell.length_b   1.000
_cell.length_c   1.000
_cell.angle_alpha   90.00
_cell.angle_beta   90.00
_cell.angle_gamma   90.00
#
_symmetry.space_group_name_H-M   'P 1'
#
loop_
_entity.id
_entity.type
_entity.pdbx_description
1 polymer ?
#
loop_
_entity_poly.entity_id
_entity_poly.type
_entity_poly.pdbx_seq_one_letter_code
_entity_poly.pdbx_strand_id
1 'polypeptide(L)'
;MAQMQQSAPDVDVSDEEAATFADAAMNAQRVQMQAQKQMMGIIQDEGLDIQTYQKIAQSKQMGQGDSTQFSDSEMEKFDAATSSIQELQTEIRDSVTKAIEH
;
A
#
# COMPACT_ATOMS: atom_id res chain seq x y z
N MET A 1 18.50 5.44 40.34
CA MET A 1 18.25 4.83 39.02
C MET A 1 17.38 3.61 39.25
N ALA A 2 16.09 3.67 38.89
CA ALA A 2 15.21 2.51 38.88
C ALA A 2 14.87 2.23 37.42
N GLN A 3 15.57 1.27 36.82
CA GLN A 3 15.15 0.69 35.54
C GLN A 3 13.91 -0.13 35.82
N MET A 4 12.74 0.40 35.45
CA MET A 4 11.54 -0.40 35.29
C MET A 4 11.81 -1.42 34.17
N GLN A 5 12.11 -2.64 34.59
CA GLN A 5 12.13 -3.80 33.73
C GLN A 5 10.69 -4.05 33.30
N GLN A 6 10.34 -3.59 32.09
CA GLN A 6 9.07 -3.92 31.46
C GLN A 6 9.11 -5.42 31.15
N SER A 7 8.44 -6.22 31.97
CA SER A 7 8.09 -7.59 31.63
C SER A 7 7.30 -7.56 30.33
N ALA A 8 7.86 -8.13 29.27
CA ALA A 8 7.08 -8.43 28.07
C ALA A 8 5.99 -9.43 28.48
N PRO A 9 4.73 -9.25 28.08
CA PRO A 9 3.69 -10.22 28.35
C PRO A 9 4.10 -11.57 27.74
N ASP A 10 4.01 -12.63 28.53
CA ASP A 10 4.18 -14.00 28.09
C ASP A 10 2.94 -14.35 27.25
N VAL A 11 3.04 -14.17 25.94
CA VAL A 11 1.98 -14.51 25.00
C VAL A 11 2.16 -15.99 24.67
N ASP A 12 1.38 -16.85 25.35
CA ASP A 12 1.28 -18.28 25.04
C ASP A 12 0.47 -18.42 23.74
N VAL A 13 1.17 -18.43 22.60
CA VAL A 13 0.55 -18.65 21.29
C VAL A 13 0.55 -20.15 21.04
N SER A 14 -0.63 -20.74 20.83
CA SER A 14 -0.70 -22.15 20.45
C SER A 14 -0.10 -22.37 19.06
N ASP A 15 0.48 -23.54 18.78
CA ASP A 15 1.03 -23.86 17.44
C ASP A 15 -0.02 -23.68 16.31
N GLU A 16 -1.31 -23.94 16.60
CA GLU A 16 -2.42 -23.70 15.66
C GLU A 16 -2.70 -22.21 15.39
N GLU A 17 -2.58 -21.36 16.41
CA GLU A 17 -2.71 -19.90 16.25
C GLU A 17 -1.52 -19.32 15.50
N ALA A 18 -0.31 -19.83 15.78
CA ALA A 18 0.90 -19.46 15.05
C ALA A 18 0.82 -19.87 13.57
N ALA A 19 0.28 -21.06 13.27
CA ALA A 19 0.08 -21.53 11.90
C ALA A 19 -0.95 -20.68 11.14
N THR A 20 -2.08 -20.34 11.79
CA THR A 20 -3.13 -19.49 11.22
C THR A 20 -2.60 -18.07 10.94
N PHE A 21 -1.84 -17.52 11.87
CA PHE A 21 -1.18 -16.23 11.69
C PHE A 21 -0.17 -16.25 10.53
N ALA A 22 0.66 -17.30 10.45
CA ALA A 22 1.64 -17.45 9.38
C ALA A 22 0.97 -17.52 8.00
N ASP A 23 -0.14 -18.24 7.87
CA ASP A 23 -0.89 -18.33 6.62
C ASP A 23 -1.52 -16.97 6.23
N ALA A 24 -2.16 -16.29 7.17
CA ALA A 24 -2.72 -14.96 6.97
C ALA A 24 -1.62 -13.95 6.57
N ALA A 25 -0.46 -14.00 7.21
CA ALA A 25 0.68 -13.14 6.88
C ALA A 25 1.22 -13.41 5.46
N MET A 26 1.35 -14.68 5.06
CA MET A 26 1.77 -15.04 3.71
C MET A 26 0.77 -14.58 2.64
N ASN A 27 -0.53 -14.72 2.91
CA ASN A 27 -1.58 -14.24 2.02
C ASN A 27 -1.58 -12.72 1.89
N ALA A 28 -1.48 -12.00 3.01
CA ALA A 28 -1.37 -10.54 3.01
C ALA A 28 -0.16 -10.06 2.21
N GLN A 29 1.01 -10.69 2.41
CA GLN A 29 2.22 -10.36 1.65
C GLN A 29 2.04 -10.59 0.14
N ARG A 30 1.36 -11.69 -0.26
CA ARG A 30 1.07 -11.96 -1.68
C ARG A 30 0.17 -10.88 -2.29
N VAL A 31 -0.92 -10.52 -1.60
CA VAL A 31 -1.85 -9.47 -2.05
C VAL A 31 -1.10 -8.14 -2.16
N GLN A 32 -0.26 -7.80 -1.18
CA GLN A 32 0.54 -6.58 -1.19
C GLN A 32 1.49 -6.52 -2.40
N MET A 33 2.20 -7.62 -2.71
CA MET A 33 3.09 -7.67 -3.88
C MET A 33 2.33 -7.53 -5.20
N GLN A 34 1.18 -8.18 -5.33
CA GLN A 34 0.33 -8.07 -6.53
C GLN A 34 -0.19 -6.65 -6.71
N ALA A 35 -0.70 -6.05 -5.64
CA ALA A 35 -1.17 -4.67 -5.64
C ALA A 35 -0.06 -3.69 -6.05
N GLN A 36 1.15 -3.85 -5.51
CA GLN A 36 2.30 -3.02 -5.91
C GLN A 36 2.63 -3.17 -7.40
N LYS A 37 2.63 -4.39 -7.92
CA LYS A 37 2.90 -4.63 -9.34
C LYS A 37 1.85 -4.01 -10.25
N GLN A 38 0.57 -4.13 -9.89
CA GLN A 38 -0.53 -3.52 -10.64
C GLN A 38 -0.47 -2.00 -10.58
N MET A 39 -0.18 -1.43 -9.40
CA MET A 39 0.01 0.02 -9.23
C MET A 39 1.13 0.55 -10.13
N MET A 40 2.28 -0.14 -10.17
CA MET A 40 3.39 0.23 -11.07
C MET A 40 3.00 0.14 -12.55
N GLY A 41 2.23 -0.89 -12.93
CA GLY A 41 1.70 -1.05 -14.29
C GLY A 41 0.79 0.10 -14.70
N ILE A 42 -0.17 0.46 -13.85
CA ILE A 42 -1.09 1.59 -14.09
C ILE A 42 -0.29 2.89 -14.31
N ILE A 43 0.69 3.18 -13.46
CA ILE A 43 1.51 4.39 -13.58
C ILE A 43 2.24 4.43 -14.95
N GLN A 44 2.79 3.29 -15.37
CA GLN A 44 3.48 3.16 -16.65
C GLN A 44 2.52 3.25 -17.85
N ASP A 45 1.32 2.68 -17.75
CA ASP A 45 0.30 2.70 -18.81
C ASP A 45 -0.23 4.12 -19.06
N GLU A 46 -0.37 4.93 -18.01
CA GLU A 46 -0.67 6.37 -18.10
C GLU A 46 0.52 7.19 -18.64
N GLY A 47 1.65 6.55 -18.92
CA GLY A 47 2.84 7.18 -19.50
C GLY A 47 3.56 8.10 -18.52
N LEU A 48 3.46 7.82 -17.21
CA LEU A 48 4.17 8.50 -16.15
C LEU A 48 5.31 7.62 -15.63
N ASP A 49 6.45 8.24 -15.30
CA ASP A 49 7.53 7.51 -14.65
C ASP A 49 7.20 7.24 -13.17
N ILE A 50 7.57 6.05 -12.68
CA ILE A 50 7.29 5.63 -11.30
C ILE A 50 7.97 6.57 -10.29
N GLN A 51 9.20 7.03 -10.56
CA GLN A 51 9.88 8.00 -9.69
C GLN A 51 9.18 9.35 -9.69
N THR A 52 8.70 9.81 -10.85
CA THR A 52 7.91 11.05 -10.94
C THR A 52 6.62 10.93 -10.13
N TYR A 53 5.87 9.84 -10.30
CA TYR A 53 4.67 9.57 -9.51
C TYR A 53 4.95 9.61 -8.00
N GLN A 54 6.01 8.92 -7.54
CA GLN A 54 6.39 8.89 -6.13
C GLN A 54 6.73 10.28 -5.58
N LYS A 55 7.47 11.10 -6.34
CA LYS A 55 7.80 12.46 -5.94
C LYS A 55 6.55 13.32 -5.83
N ILE A 56 5.65 13.27 -6.82
CA ILE A 56 4.38 14.00 -6.77
C ILE A 56 3.55 13.55 -5.56
N ALA A 57 3.40 12.23 -5.34
CA ALA A 57 2.69 11.67 -4.20
C ALA A 57 3.27 12.15 -2.86
N GLN A 58 4.60 12.12 -2.71
CA GLN A 58 5.29 12.59 -1.51
C GLN A 58 5.06 14.09 -1.28
N SER A 59 5.20 14.90 -2.32
CA SER A 59 4.94 16.34 -2.28
C SER A 59 3.51 16.64 -1.85
N LYS A 60 2.51 15.94 -2.43
CA LYS A 60 1.10 16.11 -2.04
C LYS A 60 0.86 15.68 -0.58
N GLN A 61 1.44 14.57 -0.12
CA GLN A 61 1.29 14.09 1.26
C GLN A 61 1.89 15.06 2.28
N MET A 62 3.05 15.65 1.98
CA MET A 62 3.72 16.60 2.87
C MET A 62 3.09 17.99 2.87
N GLY A 63 2.07 18.24 2.04
CA GLY A 63 1.50 19.57 1.83
C GLY A 63 2.49 20.56 1.20
N GLN A 64 3.67 20.08 0.79
CA GLN A 64 4.68 20.82 0.06
C GLN A 64 4.54 20.47 -1.42
N GLY A 65 3.40 20.87 -1.97
CA GLY A 65 3.14 20.82 -3.41
C GLY A 65 3.92 21.94 -4.07
N ASP A 66 5.24 21.81 -4.16
CA ASP A 66 6.01 22.63 -5.09
C ASP A 66 5.73 22.10 -6.51
N SER A 67 4.53 22.44 -7.00
CA SER A 67 4.02 22.08 -8.32
C SER A 67 4.84 22.70 -9.44
N THR A 68 5.81 23.56 -9.12
CA THR A 68 6.73 24.15 -10.10
C THR A 68 7.79 23.15 -10.60
N GLN A 69 7.99 22.02 -9.89
CA GLN A 69 8.92 20.97 -10.31
C GLN A 69 8.36 20.01 -11.35
N PHE A 70 7.04 19.98 -11.56
CA PHE A 70 6.37 19.04 -12.45
C PHE A 70 5.61 19.81 -13.53
N SER A 71 5.58 19.25 -14.73
CA SER A 71 4.76 19.79 -15.82
C SER A 71 3.28 19.51 -15.59
N ASP A 72 2.41 20.32 -16.21
CA ASP A 72 0.96 20.08 -16.21
C ASP A 72 0.60 18.69 -16.74
N SER A 73 1.33 18.20 -17.75
CA SER A 73 1.14 16.85 -18.29
C SER A 73 1.48 15.76 -17.28
N GLU A 74 2.54 15.92 -16.47
CA GLU A 74 2.88 14.95 -15.42
C GLU A 74 1.83 14.96 -14.30
N MET A 75 1.29 16.13 -13.96
CA MET A 75 0.21 16.24 -12.98
C MET A 75 -1.09 15.60 -13.48
N GLU A 76 -1.45 15.80 -14.75
CA GLU A 76 -2.62 15.17 -15.37
C GLU A 76 -2.50 13.64 -15.36
N LYS A 77 -1.36 13.10 -15.78
CA LYS A 77 -1.09 11.65 -15.73
C LYS A 77 -1.07 11.10 -14.31
N PHE A 78 -0.57 11.89 -13.35
CA PHE A 78 -0.60 11.50 -11.93
C PHE A 78 -2.03 11.38 -11.43
N ASP A 79 -2.90 12.34 -11.74
CA ASP A 79 -4.30 12.32 -11.32
C ASP A 79 -5.07 11.17 -12.01
N ALA A 80 -4.77 10.89 -13.29
CA ALA A 80 -5.29 9.71 -14.01
C ALA A 80 -4.84 8.40 -13.36
N ALA A 81 -3.52 8.22 -13.15
CA ALA A 81 -2.97 7.03 -12.51
C ALA A 81 -3.53 6.84 -11.11
N THR A 82 -3.64 7.92 -10.32
CA THR A 82 -4.22 7.87 -8.97
C THR A 82 -5.68 7.42 -9.01
N SER A 83 -6.47 7.89 -9.97
CA SER A 83 -7.86 7.46 -10.13
C SER A 83 -7.96 5.96 -10.43
N SER A 84 -7.19 5.48 -11.42
CA SER A 84 -7.11 4.05 -11.76
C SER A 84 -6.63 3.19 -10.58
N ILE A 85 -5.69 3.69 -9.78
CA ILE A 85 -5.21 3.01 -8.56
C ILE A 85 -6.30 2.97 -7.48
N GLN A 86 -7.13 4.01 -7.34
CA GLN A 86 -8.25 4.00 -6.39
C GLN A 86 -9.31 2.97 -6.77
N GLU A 87 -9.60 2.82 -8.07
CA GLU A 87 -10.48 1.76 -8.57
C GLU A 87 -9.91 0.38 -8.22
N LEU A 88 -8.63 0.15 -8.52
CA LEU A 88 -7.96 -1.09 -8.16
C LEU A 88 -8.03 -1.38 -6.65
N GLN A 89 -7.79 -0.39 -5.79
CA GLN A 89 -7.89 -0.57 -4.33
C GLN A 89 -9.31 -0.95 -3.90
N THR A 90 -10.32 -0.42 -4.58
CA THR A 90 -11.72 -0.76 -4.32
C THR A 90 -11.99 -2.21 -4.73
N GLU A 91 -11.52 -2.64 -5.91
CA GLU A 91 -11.64 -4.03 -6.35
C GLU A 91 -10.92 -5.02 -5.42
N ILE A 92 -9.72 -4.67 -4.96
CA ILE A 92 -8.98 -5.48 -3.99
C ILE A 92 -9.75 -5.57 -2.68
N ARG A 93 -10.29 -4.46 -2.16
CA ARG A 93 -11.09 -4.45 -0.93
C ARG A 93 -12.34 -5.31 -1.06
N ASP A 94 -13.04 -5.23 -2.18
CA ASP A 94 -14.22 -6.04 -2.46
C ASP A 94 -13.84 -7.53 -2.54
N SER A 95 -12.70 -7.84 -3.17
CA SER A 95 -12.18 -9.22 -3.26
C SER A 95 -11.83 -9.78 -1.88
N VAL A 96 -11.17 -8.98 -1.03
CA VAL A 96 -10.83 -9.37 0.34
C VAL A 96 -12.09 -9.55 1.19
N THR A 97 -13.06 -8.64 1.10
CA THR A 97 -14.35 -8.76 1.82
C THR A 97 -15.06 -10.05 1.43
N LYS A 98 -15.19 -10.34 0.13
CA LYS A 98 -15.79 -11.58 -0.37
C LYS A 98 -15.05 -12.84 0.08
N ALA A 99 -13.72 -12.77 0.23
CA ALA A 99 -12.92 -13.90 0.70
C ALA A 99 -13.09 -14.19 2.20
N ILE A 100 -13.56 -13.21 2.99
CA ILE A 100 -13.80 -13.34 4.43
C ILE A 100 -15.27 -13.72 4.71
N GLU A 101 -16.21 -13.31 3.85
CA GLU A 101 -17.64 -13.62 3.98
C GLU A 101 -18.04 -15.05 3.55
N HIS A 102 -17.12 -15.80 2.95
CA HIS A 102 -17.32 -17.19 2.49
C HIS A 102 -16.64 -18.20 3.41
#